data_AF-A0A9Q1AHS6-F1
#
_entry.id   AF-A0A9Q1AHS6-F1
#
_cell.length_a   1.000
_cell.length_b   1.000
_cell.length_c   1.000
_cell.angle_alpha   90.00
_cell.angle_beta   90.00
_cell.angle_gamma   90.00
#
_symmetry.space_group_name_H-M   'P 1'
#
loop_
_entity.id
_entity.type
_entity.pdbx_description
1 polymer ?
#
loop_
_entity_poly.entity_id
_entity_poly.type
_entity_poly.pdbx_seq_one_letter_code
_entity_poly.pdbx_strand_id
1 'polypeptide(L)'
;MSVEKTIMMDAWIRGVVEAIHSAPHQTVLYLAGGASQALGWLMSVPGASNTVLEAVVPYSRMSFVQLLGKIPSQHCSRQTAEEMALLAYNRGLKLSSPGDPVVGVGFTGSLASSRPKFGDHRFYLSTRTSDRLSVSTVTLSKGLRTREQEDTVSSQLLLKAIANACKVQTASVSHLTESDMSDEHETHFSEDQELEQLIDGKICFKVYSFSSETYRSTAERKIILSGSFDPLHEGHIKLLEVATSICGNGYPCFEISSVNADKPPLSVSQIKDRVKQFEKAGKRVIISNQPYFYKKAELFPGSTFVIGADTVARLINVWILKLL
;
A
#
# COMPACT_ATOMS: atom_id res chain seq x y z
N MET A 1 -0.39 -20.99 -42.76
CA MET A 1 -1.02 -19.80 -42.15
C MET A 1 -1.16 -20.03 -40.66
N SER A 2 -0.04 -20.18 -39.94
CA SER A 2 -0.03 -20.81 -38.61
C SER A 2 0.81 -20.02 -37.60
N VAL A 3 0.88 -18.70 -37.74
CA VAL A 3 1.71 -17.81 -36.91
C VAL A 3 0.91 -16.58 -36.41
N GLU A 4 -0.43 -16.66 -36.40
CA GLU A 4 -1.31 -15.54 -36.00
C GLU A 4 -2.25 -15.90 -34.83
N LYS A 5 -1.86 -16.88 -34.00
CA LYS A 5 -2.33 -16.96 -32.61
C LYS A 5 -1.28 -16.33 -31.69
N THR A 6 -0.82 -15.14 -32.06
CA THR A 6 -0.19 -14.24 -31.09
C THR A 6 -1.25 -13.88 -30.06
N ILE A 7 -0.84 -13.89 -28.80
CA ILE A 7 -1.61 -13.65 -27.58
C ILE A 7 -2.39 -12.32 -27.71
N MET A 8 -3.57 -12.37 -28.34
CA MET A 8 -4.50 -11.27 -28.34
C MET A 8 -5.12 -11.22 -26.95
N MET A 9 -4.63 -10.27 -26.14
CA MET A 9 -5.28 -9.93 -24.88
C MET A 9 -6.73 -9.59 -25.17
N ASP A 10 -7.65 -10.27 -24.49
CA ASP A 10 -9.08 -10.08 -24.68
C ASP A 10 -9.45 -8.60 -24.50
N ALA A 11 -10.29 -8.07 -25.38
CA ALA A 11 -10.54 -6.63 -25.51
C ALA A 11 -11.06 -6.03 -24.20
N TRP A 12 -11.84 -6.79 -23.42
CA TRP A 12 -12.31 -6.35 -22.12
C TRP A 12 -11.18 -6.27 -21.08
N ILE A 13 -10.21 -7.21 -21.09
CA ILE A 13 -9.07 -7.19 -20.16
C ILE A 13 -8.27 -5.93 -20.41
N ARG A 14 -7.99 -5.64 -21.69
CA ARG A 14 -7.28 -4.42 -22.07
C ARG A 14 -8.03 -3.17 -21.59
N GLY A 15 -9.34 -3.08 -21.83
CA GLY A 15 -10.14 -1.93 -21.38
C GLY A 15 -10.14 -1.73 -19.86
N VAL A 16 -10.22 -2.82 -19.08
CA VAL A 16 -10.13 -2.74 -17.61
C VAL A 16 -8.74 -2.26 -17.17
N VAL A 17 -7.67 -2.77 -17.78
CA VAL A 17 -6.30 -2.38 -17.43
C VAL A 17 -6.03 -0.92 -17.81
N GLU A 18 -6.47 -0.45 -18.97
CA GLU A 18 -6.38 0.97 -19.37
C GLU A 18 -7.13 1.89 -18.39
N ALA A 19 -8.31 1.46 -17.92
CA ALA A 19 -9.07 2.20 -16.92
C ALA A 19 -8.40 2.22 -15.54
N ILE A 20 -7.77 1.10 -15.12
CA ILE A 20 -6.92 1.06 -13.92
C ILE A 20 -5.76 2.04 -14.05
N HIS A 21 -5.06 2.08 -15.19
CA HIS A 21 -3.94 2.99 -15.44
C HIS A 21 -4.31 4.47 -15.54
N SER A 22 -5.58 4.74 -15.84
CA SER A 22 -6.13 6.10 -15.86
C SER A 22 -6.57 6.57 -14.48
N ALA A 23 -6.78 5.66 -13.53
CA ALA A 23 -7.12 6.00 -12.15
C ALA A 23 -5.86 6.51 -11.41
N PRO A 24 -6.01 7.39 -10.40
CA PRO A 24 -4.86 7.92 -9.66
C PRO A 24 -4.22 6.90 -8.70
N HIS A 25 -4.76 5.69 -8.62
CA HIS A 25 -4.36 4.71 -7.62
C HIS A 25 -3.04 4.04 -7.99
N GLN A 26 -2.17 3.91 -7.00
CA GLN A 26 -0.91 3.20 -7.11
C GLN A 26 -0.96 1.89 -6.31
N THR A 27 -0.44 0.82 -6.88
CA THR A 27 -0.62 -0.54 -6.37
C THR A 27 0.71 -1.25 -6.11
N VAL A 28 0.73 -2.06 -5.05
CA VAL A 28 1.76 -3.07 -4.81
C VAL A 28 1.10 -4.44 -4.79
N LEU A 29 1.67 -5.39 -5.53
CA LEU A 29 1.09 -6.73 -5.72
C LEU A 29 1.96 -7.82 -5.13
N TYR A 30 1.44 -8.56 -4.16
CA TYR A 30 2.05 -9.79 -3.66
C TYR A 30 1.24 -10.99 -4.10
N LEU A 31 1.81 -11.85 -4.95
CA LEU A 31 1.10 -12.94 -5.61
C LEU A 31 1.78 -14.30 -5.35
N ALA A 32 1.05 -15.28 -4.83
CA ALA A 32 1.56 -16.63 -4.62
C ALA A 32 0.59 -17.69 -5.16
N GLY A 33 1.12 -18.69 -5.88
CA GLY A 33 0.36 -19.88 -6.26
C GLY A 33 -0.72 -19.69 -7.34
N GLY A 34 -0.87 -18.51 -7.93
CA GLY A 34 -1.81 -18.21 -9.02
C GLY A 34 -1.83 -16.73 -9.42
N ALA A 35 -2.82 -16.36 -10.26
CA ALA A 35 -3.04 -15.01 -10.78
C ALA A 35 -1.84 -14.36 -11.50
N SER A 36 -0.95 -15.17 -12.09
CA SER A 36 0.29 -14.67 -12.70
C SER A 36 0.04 -13.90 -14.00
N GLN A 37 -0.98 -14.28 -14.77
CA GLN A 37 -1.33 -13.59 -16.02
C GLN A 37 -1.78 -12.14 -15.76
N ALA A 38 -2.42 -11.85 -14.61
CA ALA A 38 -2.83 -10.49 -14.25
C ALA A 38 -1.64 -9.52 -14.20
N LEU A 39 -0.49 -9.97 -13.69
CA LEU A 39 0.72 -9.17 -13.66
C LEU A 39 1.22 -8.89 -15.09
N GLY A 40 1.23 -9.92 -15.95
CA GLY A 40 1.59 -9.74 -17.36
C GLY A 40 0.68 -8.75 -18.08
N TRP A 41 -0.63 -8.83 -17.85
CA TRP A 41 -1.62 -7.91 -18.40
C TRP A 41 -1.43 -6.47 -17.94
N LEU A 42 -1.26 -6.25 -16.63
CA LEU A 42 -1.00 -4.91 -16.07
C LEU A 42 0.29 -4.30 -16.60
N MET A 43 1.33 -5.11 -16.87
CA MET A 43 2.62 -4.59 -17.33
C MET A 43 2.70 -4.42 -18.85
N SER A 44 1.82 -5.07 -19.62
CA SER A 44 1.85 -5.04 -21.10
C SER A 44 1.07 -3.86 -21.70
N VAL A 45 0.24 -3.18 -20.91
CA VAL A 45 -0.56 -2.03 -21.35
C VAL A 45 0.15 -0.73 -20.98
N PRO A 46 0.26 0.26 -21.89
CA PRO A 46 0.83 1.55 -21.57
C PRO A 46 0.16 2.24 -20.37
N GLY A 47 0.96 2.89 -19.53
CA GLY A 47 0.49 3.51 -18.29
C GLY A 47 0.78 2.69 -17.02
N ALA A 48 1.34 1.48 -17.15
CA ALA A 48 1.71 0.63 -16.03
C ALA A 48 2.53 1.35 -14.93
N SER A 49 3.47 2.23 -15.30
CA SER A 49 4.28 3.01 -14.35
C SER A 49 3.49 4.00 -13.49
N ASN A 50 2.28 4.38 -13.91
CA ASN A 50 1.41 5.24 -13.12
C ASN A 50 0.70 4.47 -12.01
N THR A 51 0.57 3.16 -12.16
CA THR A 51 -0.19 2.30 -11.24
C THR A 51 0.72 1.37 -10.48
N VAL A 52 1.48 0.50 -11.16
CA VAL A 52 2.19 -0.61 -10.53
C VAL A 52 3.52 -0.10 -9.95
N LEU A 53 3.59 0.01 -8.62
CA LEU A 53 4.80 0.42 -7.90
C LEU A 53 5.77 -0.74 -7.71
N GLU A 54 5.24 -1.91 -7.35
CA GLU A 54 6.05 -3.09 -7.06
C GLU A 54 5.20 -4.36 -7.21
N ALA A 55 5.81 -5.43 -7.70
CA ALA A 55 5.21 -6.76 -7.71
C ALA A 55 6.22 -7.78 -7.14
N VAL A 56 5.77 -8.60 -6.19
CA VAL A 56 6.58 -9.65 -5.56
C VAL A 56 5.84 -10.98 -5.69
N VAL A 57 6.55 -12.00 -6.17
CA VAL A 57 6.04 -13.38 -6.30
C VAL A 57 6.81 -14.30 -5.34
N PRO A 58 6.43 -14.38 -4.05
CA PRO A 58 7.15 -15.14 -3.05
C PRO A 58 6.91 -16.66 -3.19
N TYR A 59 7.56 -17.29 -4.18
CA TYR A 59 7.23 -18.67 -4.58
C TYR A 59 7.83 -19.74 -3.66
N SER A 60 9.04 -19.53 -3.14
CA SER A 60 9.67 -20.47 -2.21
C SER A 60 9.13 -20.27 -0.79
N ARG A 61 9.10 -21.35 0.01
CA ARG A 61 8.67 -21.27 1.42
C ARG A 61 9.45 -20.21 2.20
N MET A 62 10.76 -20.10 1.99
CA MET A 62 11.59 -19.13 2.70
C MET A 62 11.32 -17.69 2.25
N SER A 63 11.10 -17.46 0.94
CA SER A 63 10.69 -16.14 0.44
C SER A 63 9.35 -15.71 1.03
N PHE A 64 8.41 -16.64 1.15
CA PHE A 64 7.10 -16.40 1.77
C PHE A 64 7.22 -16.05 3.26
N VAL A 65 8.06 -16.79 4.01
CA VAL A 65 8.31 -16.53 5.43
C VAL A 65 9.00 -15.17 5.63
N GLN A 66 9.97 -14.83 4.78
CA GLN A 66 10.64 -13.52 4.82
C GLN A 66 9.67 -12.37 4.53
N LEU A 67 8.77 -12.54 3.55
CA LEU A 67 7.74 -11.55 3.25
C LEU A 67 6.80 -11.32 4.44
N LEU A 68 6.28 -12.39 5.04
CA LEU A 68 5.33 -12.29 6.15
C LEU A 68 5.98 -11.95 7.50
N GLY A 69 7.30 -12.11 7.62
CA GLY A 69 8.03 -11.99 8.89
C GLY A 69 7.72 -13.10 9.90
N LYS A 70 7.01 -14.16 9.49
CA LYS A 70 6.61 -15.29 10.33
C LYS A 70 6.35 -16.54 9.50
N ILE A 71 6.26 -17.69 10.17
CA ILE A 71 5.83 -18.94 9.55
C ILE A 71 4.29 -18.99 9.59
N PRO A 72 3.60 -18.95 8.44
CA PRO A 72 2.15 -19.06 8.43
C PRO A 72 1.71 -20.49 8.75
N SER A 73 0.55 -20.64 9.39
CA SER A 73 -0.07 -21.95 9.63
C SER A 73 -0.48 -22.63 8.32
N GLN A 74 -0.98 -21.84 7.37
CA GLN A 74 -1.33 -22.27 6.01
C GLN A 74 -0.83 -21.25 4.99
N HIS A 75 -0.25 -21.73 3.89
CA HIS A 75 0.19 -20.85 2.79
C HIS A 75 -0.98 -20.27 2.01
N CYS A 76 -2.06 -21.04 1.83
CA CYS A 76 -3.23 -20.63 1.05
C CYS A 76 -4.45 -20.52 1.98
N SER A 77 -4.65 -19.33 2.55
CA SER A 77 -5.77 -19.03 3.43
C SER A 77 -6.22 -17.58 3.28
N ARG A 78 -7.44 -17.28 3.76
CA ARG A 78 -7.98 -15.92 3.85
C ARG A 78 -7.06 -14.99 4.64
N GLN A 79 -6.66 -15.42 5.85
CA GLN A 79 -5.78 -14.65 6.72
C GLN A 79 -4.46 -14.30 6.02
N THR A 80 -3.89 -15.24 5.28
CA THR A 80 -2.64 -15.02 4.54
C THR A 80 -2.80 -13.97 3.44
N ALA A 81 -3.91 -14.00 2.68
CA ALA A 81 -4.17 -12.99 1.66
C ALA A 81 -4.35 -11.59 2.27
N GLU A 82 -5.07 -11.48 3.39
CA GLU A 82 -5.25 -10.22 4.12
C GLU A 82 -3.92 -9.65 4.64
N GLU A 83 -3.07 -10.51 5.24
CA GLU A 83 -1.73 -10.12 5.70
C GLU A 83 -0.84 -9.65 4.56
N MET A 84 -0.86 -10.36 3.42
CA MET A 84 -0.13 -9.95 2.21
C MET A 84 -0.64 -8.60 1.69
N ALA A 85 -1.95 -8.38 1.65
CA ALA A 85 -2.53 -7.12 1.20
C ALA A 85 -2.16 -5.95 2.15
N LEU A 86 -2.14 -6.16 3.46
CA LEU A 86 -1.71 -5.15 4.44
C LEU A 86 -0.22 -4.81 4.30
N LEU A 87 0.64 -5.82 4.11
CA LEU A 87 2.08 -5.61 3.88
C LEU A 87 2.32 -4.87 2.56
N ALA A 88 1.61 -5.24 1.50
CA ALA A 88 1.64 -4.56 0.22
C ALA A 88 1.15 -3.11 0.34
N TYR A 89 0.10 -2.86 1.13
CA TYR A 89 -0.40 -1.50 1.38
C TYR A 89 0.64 -0.63 2.09
N ASN A 90 1.26 -1.14 3.17
CA ASN A 90 2.36 -0.45 3.84
C ASN A 90 3.58 -0.22 2.94
N ARG A 91 3.88 -1.16 2.05
CA ARG A 91 4.95 -0.99 1.05
C ARG A 91 4.58 0.10 0.04
N GLY A 92 3.34 0.09 -0.44
CA GLY A 92 2.79 1.09 -1.34
C GLY A 92 2.85 2.48 -0.74
N LEU A 93 2.47 2.67 0.53
CA LEU A 93 2.59 3.97 1.21
C LEU A 93 4.01 4.54 1.14
N LYS A 94 5.05 3.71 1.32
CA LYS A 94 6.45 4.15 1.29
C LYS A 94 6.92 4.53 -0.12
N LEU A 95 6.37 3.87 -1.14
CA LEU A 95 6.77 4.03 -2.54
C LEU A 95 5.92 5.06 -3.28
N SER A 96 4.72 5.36 -2.79
CA SER A 96 3.74 6.14 -3.52
C SER A 96 4.13 7.60 -3.64
N SER A 97 3.69 8.18 -4.74
CA SER A 97 3.71 9.60 -4.98
C SER A 97 2.82 10.33 -3.94
N PRO A 98 3.14 11.60 -3.65
CA PRO A 98 2.45 12.33 -2.59
C PRO A 98 1.01 12.63 -2.99
N GLY A 99 0.05 12.14 -2.22
CA GLY A 99 -1.38 12.40 -2.45
C GLY A 99 -2.07 11.40 -3.39
N ASP A 100 -1.32 10.47 -4.00
CA ASP A 100 -1.92 9.40 -4.79
C ASP A 100 -2.40 8.27 -3.87
N PRO A 101 -3.65 7.78 -4.04
CA PRO A 101 -4.20 6.73 -3.20
C PRO A 101 -3.50 5.39 -3.44
N VAL A 102 -3.28 4.63 -2.37
CA VAL A 102 -2.54 3.36 -2.42
C VAL A 102 -3.49 2.17 -2.29
N VAL A 103 -3.23 1.13 -3.09
CA VAL A 103 -3.89 -0.18 -2.98
C VAL A 103 -2.82 -1.26 -2.76
N GLY A 104 -2.88 -1.94 -1.61
CA GLY A 104 -2.13 -3.17 -1.38
C GLY A 104 -2.90 -4.38 -1.88
N VAL A 105 -2.25 -5.28 -2.61
CA VAL A 105 -2.89 -6.49 -3.16
C VAL A 105 -2.19 -7.73 -2.64
N GLY A 106 -2.95 -8.65 -2.07
CA GLY A 106 -2.49 -9.96 -1.63
C GLY A 106 -3.25 -11.07 -2.34
N PHE A 107 -2.54 -12.01 -2.95
CA PHE A 107 -3.15 -13.19 -3.56
C PHE A 107 -2.42 -14.45 -3.11
N THR A 108 -3.18 -15.46 -2.70
CA THR A 108 -2.65 -16.82 -2.54
C THR A 108 -3.60 -17.86 -3.12
N GLY A 109 -3.05 -18.77 -3.92
CA GLY A 109 -3.80 -19.82 -4.60
C GLY A 109 -3.21 -21.21 -4.41
N SER A 110 -4.09 -22.20 -4.29
CA SER A 110 -3.80 -23.61 -4.45
C SER A 110 -4.52 -24.09 -5.71
N LEU A 111 -3.96 -23.77 -6.87
CA LEU A 111 -4.47 -24.17 -8.18
C LEU A 111 -3.99 -25.58 -8.57
N ALA A 112 -4.44 -26.09 -9.73
CA ALA A 112 -4.08 -27.37 -10.29
C ALA A 112 -2.54 -27.59 -10.36
N SER A 113 -2.09 -28.82 -10.23
CA SER A 113 -0.66 -29.16 -10.32
C SER A 113 -0.46 -30.51 -11.00
N SER A 114 0.77 -30.78 -11.44
CA SER A 114 1.14 -32.06 -12.06
C SER A 114 0.83 -33.25 -11.15
N ARG A 115 0.96 -33.07 -9.83
CA ARG A 115 0.46 -34.02 -8.83
C ARG A 115 -0.97 -33.63 -8.44
N PRO A 116 -1.95 -34.55 -8.53
CA PRO A 116 -3.32 -34.29 -8.08
C PRO A 116 -3.33 -33.88 -6.60
N LYS A 117 -4.10 -32.83 -6.28
CA LYS A 117 -4.28 -32.36 -4.91
C LYS A 117 -5.49 -33.00 -4.27
N PHE A 118 -5.32 -33.47 -3.03
CA PHE A 118 -6.43 -33.98 -2.22
C PHE A 118 -7.40 -32.85 -1.82
N GLY A 119 -6.89 -31.68 -1.40
CA GLY A 119 -7.70 -30.49 -1.10
C GLY A 119 -8.22 -29.76 -2.33
N ASP A 120 -9.21 -28.87 -2.16
CA ASP A 120 -9.85 -28.15 -3.27
C ASP A 120 -8.89 -27.25 -4.03
N HIS A 121 -9.20 -27.01 -5.31
CA HIS A 121 -8.60 -25.92 -6.05
C HIS A 121 -9.24 -24.63 -5.55
N ARG A 122 -8.47 -23.79 -4.86
CA ARG A 122 -9.01 -22.60 -4.19
C ARG A 122 -8.02 -21.46 -4.23
N PHE A 123 -8.51 -20.25 -4.18
CA PHE A 123 -7.66 -19.08 -3.99
C PHE A 123 -8.36 -18.01 -3.16
N TYR A 124 -7.53 -17.16 -2.59
CA TYR A 124 -7.89 -16.03 -1.78
C TYR A 124 -7.22 -14.81 -2.38
N LEU A 125 -8.00 -13.77 -2.62
CA LEU A 125 -7.49 -12.47 -3.04
C LEU A 125 -7.98 -11.42 -2.05
N SER A 126 -7.14 -10.44 -1.77
CA SER A 126 -7.47 -9.34 -0.90
C SER A 126 -6.88 -8.05 -1.42
N THR A 127 -7.66 -6.98 -1.29
CA THR A 127 -7.22 -5.61 -1.58
C THR A 127 -7.37 -4.75 -0.33
N ARG A 128 -6.35 -3.94 -0.03
CA ARG A 128 -6.30 -3.04 1.12
C ARG A 128 -6.09 -1.60 0.69
N THR A 129 -6.95 -0.70 1.14
CA THR A 129 -6.78 0.76 1.11
C THR A 129 -6.67 1.31 2.54
N SER A 130 -6.64 2.63 2.73
CA SER A 130 -6.68 3.22 4.08
C SER A 130 -7.95 2.81 4.82
N ASP A 131 -9.08 2.97 4.15
CA ASP A 131 -10.45 2.91 4.65
C ASP A 131 -11.15 1.57 4.39
N ARG A 132 -10.52 0.64 3.65
CA ARG A 132 -11.19 -0.58 3.23
C ARG A 132 -10.28 -1.80 3.15
N LEU A 133 -10.84 -2.94 3.51
CA LEU A 133 -10.30 -4.28 3.25
C LEU A 133 -11.38 -5.09 2.52
N SER A 134 -11.08 -5.55 1.32
CA SER A 134 -11.93 -6.48 0.57
C SER A 134 -11.21 -7.81 0.42
N VAL A 135 -11.96 -8.89 0.51
CA VAL A 135 -11.47 -10.27 0.43
C VAL A 135 -12.45 -11.10 -0.37
N SER A 136 -11.94 -11.87 -1.33
CA SER A 136 -12.73 -12.88 -2.03
C SER A 136 -12.09 -14.25 -1.84
N THR A 137 -12.91 -15.22 -1.44
CA THR A 137 -12.57 -16.63 -1.37
C THR A 137 -13.26 -17.35 -2.51
N VAL A 138 -12.50 -18.06 -3.34
CA VAL A 138 -13.06 -18.79 -4.48
C VAL A 138 -12.61 -20.24 -4.43
N THR A 139 -13.56 -21.15 -4.59
CA THR A 139 -13.31 -22.58 -4.77
C THR A 139 -13.69 -22.97 -6.19
N LEU A 140 -12.71 -23.45 -6.94
CA LEU A 140 -12.83 -23.90 -8.31
C LEU A 140 -13.18 -25.39 -8.36
N SER A 141 -14.06 -25.71 -9.30
CA SER A 141 -14.46 -27.08 -9.60
C SER A 141 -13.28 -27.88 -10.18
N LYS A 142 -12.86 -28.96 -9.51
CA LYS A 142 -11.72 -29.78 -9.95
C LYS A 142 -12.01 -30.46 -11.29
N GLY A 143 -10.98 -30.55 -12.12
CA GLY A 143 -11.00 -31.29 -13.39
C GLY A 143 -11.68 -30.56 -14.55
N LEU A 144 -12.33 -29.41 -14.32
CA LEU A 144 -12.94 -28.61 -15.39
C LEU A 144 -11.92 -27.74 -16.14
N ARG A 145 -10.81 -27.40 -15.50
CA ARG A 145 -9.81 -26.46 -16.01
C ARG A 145 -8.39 -27.02 -15.87
N THR A 146 -7.54 -26.69 -16.82
CA THR A 146 -6.09 -26.86 -16.73
C THR A 146 -5.51 -25.83 -15.75
N ARG A 147 -4.26 -26.04 -15.30
CA ARG A 147 -3.55 -25.06 -14.46
C ARG A 147 -3.46 -23.66 -15.09
N GLU A 148 -3.27 -23.59 -16.40
CA GLU A 148 -3.24 -22.31 -17.11
C GLU A 148 -4.61 -21.63 -17.07
N GLN A 149 -5.69 -22.37 -17.33
CA GLN A 149 -7.06 -21.83 -17.30
C GLN A 149 -7.49 -21.40 -15.89
N GLU A 150 -7.08 -22.10 -14.84
CA GLU A 150 -7.30 -21.65 -13.46
C GLU A 150 -6.50 -20.39 -13.13
N ASP A 151 -5.30 -20.24 -13.70
CA ASP A 151 -4.53 -18.99 -13.60
C ASP A 151 -5.23 -17.84 -14.30
N THR A 152 -5.79 -18.09 -15.49
CA THR A 152 -6.56 -17.10 -16.25
C THR A 152 -7.76 -16.62 -15.44
N VAL A 153 -8.58 -17.53 -14.91
CA VAL A 153 -9.77 -17.17 -14.10
C VAL A 153 -9.37 -16.41 -12.84
N SER A 154 -8.37 -16.89 -12.11
CA SER A 154 -7.89 -16.18 -10.91
C SER A 154 -7.28 -14.80 -11.23
N SER A 155 -6.60 -14.66 -12.37
CA SER A 155 -6.06 -13.38 -12.86
C SER A 155 -7.17 -12.39 -13.23
N GLN A 156 -8.24 -12.86 -13.88
CA GLN A 156 -9.39 -12.03 -14.24
C GLN A 156 -10.11 -11.51 -12.99
N LEU A 157 -10.30 -12.37 -11.99
CA LEU A 157 -10.91 -11.97 -10.72
C LEU A 157 -10.01 -11.04 -9.90
N LEU A 158 -8.69 -11.23 -9.95
CA LEU A 158 -7.74 -10.30 -9.35
C LEU A 158 -7.83 -8.91 -10.00
N LEU A 159 -7.89 -8.83 -11.33
CA LEU A 159 -8.07 -7.55 -12.04
C LEU A 159 -9.38 -6.86 -11.65
N LYS A 160 -10.48 -7.61 -11.56
CA LYS A 160 -11.77 -7.08 -11.09
C LYS A 160 -11.65 -6.49 -9.68
N ALA A 161 -10.98 -7.19 -8.77
CA ALA A 161 -10.77 -6.71 -7.40
C ALA A 161 -9.90 -5.45 -7.36
N ILE A 162 -8.82 -5.39 -8.15
CA ILE A 162 -7.98 -4.18 -8.27
C ILE A 162 -8.79 -3.02 -8.84
N ALA A 163 -9.58 -3.24 -9.88
CA ALA A 163 -10.42 -2.20 -10.47
C ALA A 163 -11.44 -1.65 -9.45
N ASN A 164 -12.11 -2.52 -8.70
CA ASN A 164 -13.02 -2.13 -7.63
C ASN A 164 -12.30 -1.33 -6.53
N ALA A 165 -11.09 -1.77 -6.16
CA ALA A 165 -10.24 -1.06 -5.20
C ALA A 165 -9.88 0.35 -5.71
N CYS A 166 -9.62 0.48 -7.01
CA CYS A 166 -9.33 1.74 -7.70
C CYS A 166 -10.57 2.58 -8.04
N LYS A 167 -11.77 2.14 -7.62
CA LYS A 167 -13.06 2.78 -7.94
C LYS A 167 -13.34 2.88 -9.45
N VAL A 168 -12.81 1.94 -10.22
CA VAL A 168 -13.03 1.80 -11.66
C VAL A 168 -14.23 0.88 -11.89
N GLN A 169 -15.20 1.34 -12.67
CA GLN A 169 -16.36 0.55 -13.01
C GLN A 169 -15.97 -0.56 -13.99
N THR A 170 -16.22 -1.81 -13.61
CA THR A 170 -15.99 -2.97 -14.47
C THR A 170 -17.32 -3.50 -15.00
N ALA A 171 -17.36 -3.86 -16.29
CA ALA A 171 -18.50 -4.62 -16.81
C ALA A 171 -18.59 -5.96 -16.07
N SER A 172 -19.80 -6.35 -15.67
CA SER A 172 -20.00 -7.64 -15.00
C SER A 172 -19.80 -8.76 -16.02
N VAL A 173 -18.66 -9.42 -15.96
CA VAL A 173 -18.41 -10.65 -16.70
C VAL A 173 -18.40 -11.79 -15.68
N SER A 174 -19.32 -12.74 -15.86
CA SER A 174 -19.39 -13.95 -15.05
C SER A 174 -18.28 -14.91 -15.51
N HIS A 175 -17.14 -14.90 -14.82
CA HIS A 175 -15.98 -15.76 -15.12
C HIS A 175 -16.00 -17.11 -14.40
N LEU A 176 -16.91 -17.27 -13.44
CA LEU A 176 -17.12 -18.46 -12.65
C LEU A 176 -18.22 -19.32 -13.25
N THR A 177 -18.08 -20.64 -13.17
CA THR A 177 -19.17 -21.56 -13.53
C THR A 177 -20.21 -21.57 -12.42
N GLU A 178 -21.43 -22.03 -12.71
CA GLU A 178 -22.49 -22.17 -11.68
C GLU A 178 -22.08 -23.07 -10.50
N SER A 179 -21.09 -23.95 -10.72
CA SER A 179 -20.54 -24.85 -9.71
C SER A 179 -19.37 -24.27 -8.89
N ASP A 180 -18.80 -23.13 -9.31
CA ASP A 180 -17.72 -22.48 -8.58
C ASP A 180 -18.34 -21.66 -7.42
N MET A 181 -17.77 -21.81 -6.21
CA MET A 181 -18.26 -21.10 -5.03
C MET A 181 -17.41 -19.86 -4.78
N SER A 182 -18.04 -18.71 -4.59
CA SER A 182 -17.38 -17.45 -4.24
C SER A 182 -18.03 -16.85 -3.00
N ASP A 183 -17.19 -16.44 -2.06
CA ASP A 183 -17.57 -15.67 -0.87
C ASP A 183 -16.78 -14.36 -0.86
N GLU A 184 -17.48 -13.23 -0.78
CA GLU A 184 -16.89 -11.89 -0.75
C GLU A 184 -17.19 -11.23 0.59
N HIS A 185 -16.14 -10.72 1.23
CA HIS A 185 -16.24 -10.02 2.50
C HIS A 185 -15.55 -8.67 2.39
N GLU A 186 -16.23 -7.62 2.83
CA GLU A 186 -15.70 -6.27 2.85
C GLU A 186 -15.77 -5.69 4.27
N THR A 187 -14.75 -4.95 4.65
CA THR A 187 -14.66 -4.22 5.92
C THR A 187 -14.29 -2.80 5.63
N HIS A 188 -15.06 -1.87 6.19
CA HIS A 188 -14.81 -0.43 6.13
C HIS A 188 -14.23 0.03 7.47
N PHE A 189 -13.26 0.93 7.39
CA PHE A 189 -12.61 1.55 8.55
C PHE A 189 -13.02 3.01 8.62
N SER A 190 -13.52 3.44 9.78
CA SER A 190 -13.65 4.86 10.07
C SER A 190 -12.27 5.52 10.20
N GLU A 191 -12.20 6.85 10.12
CA GLU A 191 -10.95 7.57 10.37
C GLU A 191 -10.33 7.20 11.73
N ASP A 192 -11.17 7.03 12.76
CA ASP A 192 -10.71 6.66 14.10
C ASP A 192 -10.07 5.27 14.09
N GLN A 193 -10.68 4.30 13.40
CA GLN A 193 -10.12 2.94 13.23
C GLN A 193 -8.83 2.93 12.38
N GLU A 194 -8.69 3.84 11.41
CA GLU A 194 -7.44 4.00 10.67
C GLU A 194 -6.31 4.51 11.60
N LEU A 195 -6.62 5.48 12.45
CA LEU A 195 -5.67 6.03 13.42
C LEU A 195 -5.32 5.01 14.50
N GLU A 196 -6.28 4.22 14.97
CA GLU A 196 -6.03 3.08 15.88
C GLU A 196 -5.08 2.06 15.25
N GLN A 197 -5.31 1.67 14.00
CA GLN A 197 -4.42 0.76 13.28
C GLN A 197 -3.00 1.32 13.11
N LEU A 198 -2.86 2.64 12.97
CA LEU A 198 -1.56 3.31 12.94
C LEU A 198 -0.87 3.28 14.31
N ILE A 199 -1.60 3.58 15.37
CA ILE A 199 -1.10 3.54 16.76
C ILE A 199 -0.65 2.11 17.13
N ASP A 200 -1.43 1.10 16.73
CA ASP A 200 -1.12 -0.33 16.87
C ASP A 200 0.06 -0.80 15.99
N GLY A 201 0.51 0.05 15.06
CA GLY A 201 1.58 -0.25 14.11
C GLY A 201 1.23 -1.21 12.99
N LYS A 202 -0.06 -1.45 12.73
CA LYS A 202 -0.54 -2.19 11.56
C LYS A 202 -0.35 -1.37 10.28
N ILE A 203 -0.56 -0.06 10.34
CA ILE A 203 -0.27 0.89 9.25
C ILE A 203 0.91 1.75 9.64
N CYS A 204 1.85 1.98 8.71
CA CYS A 204 3.10 2.67 9.04
C CYS A 204 2.96 4.19 9.16
N PHE A 205 2.10 4.83 8.37
CA PHE A 205 1.76 6.25 8.50
C PHE A 205 0.47 6.59 7.75
N LYS A 206 -0.09 7.77 8.05
CA LYS A 206 -1.22 8.38 7.35
C LYS A 206 -0.86 9.80 6.95
N VAL A 207 -1.22 10.20 5.73
CA VAL A 207 -0.97 11.55 5.20
C VAL A 207 -2.27 12.33 5.17
N TYR A 208 -2.24 13.53 5.74
CA TYR A 208 -3.29 14.53 5.63
C TYR A 208 -2.78 15.66 4.73
N SER A 209 -3.42 15.83 3.57
CA SER A 209 -3.06 16.87 2.62
C SER A 209 -4.18 17.91 2.55
N PHE A 210 -3.95 19.07 3.16
CA PHE A 210 -4.89 20.20 3.17
C PHE A 210 -4.52 21.31 2.18
N SER A 211 -3.44 21.13 1.41
CA SER A 211 -3.00 22.12 0.43
C SER A 211 -4.03 22.26 -0.69
N SER A 212 -4.43 23.48 -0.99
CA SER A 212 -5.22 23.84 -2.18
C SER A 212 -4.40 23.85 -3.48
N GLU A 213 -3.09 23.58 -3.39
CA GLU A 213 -2.19 23.53 -4.52
C GLU A 213 -2.67 22.50 -5.55
N THR A 214 -3.17 23.04 -6.66
CA THR A 214 -3.76 22.28 -7.78
C THR A 214 -2.68 21.62 -8.65
N TYR A 215 -1.42 21.99 -8.43
CA TYR A 215 -0.27 21.44 -9.15
C TYR A 215 0.26 20.21 -8.42
N ARG A 216 0.16 19.06 -9.09
CA ARG A 216 0.95 17.88 -8.74
C ARG A 216 2.42 18.23 -8.86
N SER A 217 3.09 18.39 -7.72
CA SER A 217 4.54 18.54 -7.71
C SER A 217 5.16 17.28 -8.30
N THR A 218 6.04 17.45 -9.29
CA THR A 218 6.89 16.38 -9.82
C THR A 218 8.04 16.04 -8.86
N ALA A 219 8.14 16.74 -7.73
CA ALA A 219 9.17 16.50 -6.74
C ALA A 219 8.87 15.23 -5.94
N GLU A 220 9.77 14.26 -6.01
CA GLU A 220 9.66 12.99 -5.28
C GLU A 220 10.15 13.12 -3.83
N ARG A 221 11.02 14.11 -3.56
CA ARG A 221 11.66 14.31 -2.25
C ARG A 221 10.72 14.98 -1.25
N LYS A 222 10.49 14.32 -0.10
CA LYS A 222 9.85 14.95 1.08
C LYS A 222 10.87 15.80 1.83
N ILE A 223 10.48 17.01 2.22
CA ILE A 223 11.21 17.83 3.18
C ILE A 223 10.38 17.85 4.47
N ILE A 224 10.86 17.13 5.49
CA ILE A 224 10.07 16.76 6.65
C ILE A 224 10.55 17.53 7.87
N LEU A 225 9.68 18.37 8.44
CA LEU A 225 9.87 18.92 9.78
C LEU A 225 9.08 18.07 10.78
N SER A 226 9.80 17.31 11.59
CA SER A 226 9.23 16.46 12.64
C SER A 226 9.09 17.21 13.97
N GLY A 227 7.93 17.09 14.62
CA GLY A 227 7.68 17.76 15.91
C GLY A 227 6.37 17.33 16.57
N SER A 228 6.17 17.74 17.83
CA SER A 228 4.89 17.52 18.52
C SER A 228 3.80 18.52 18.09
N PHE A 229 4.22 19.72 17.67
CA PHE A 229 3.36 20.83 17.22
C PHE A 229 2.17 21.08 18.14
N ASP A 230 2.47 21.33 19.40
CA ASP A 230 1.51 21.51 20.49
C ASP A 230 1.82 22.81 21.24
N PRO A 231 1.56 24.00 20.64
CA PRO A 231 0.88 24.23 19.35
C PRO A 231 1.83 24.47 18.14
N LEU A 232 1.27 24.38 16.93
CA LEU A 232 1.85 24.90 15.70
C LEU A 232 1.91 26.44 15.76
N HIS A 233 3.01 27.02 15.29
CA HIS A 233 3.24 28.46 15.32
C HIS A 233 4.13 28.91 14.16
N GLU A 234 4.21 30.22 13.92
CA GLU A 234 4.94 30.84 12.81
C GLU A 234 6.39 30.37 12.67
N GLY A 235 7.11 30.19 13.78
CA GLY A 235 8.49 29.68 13.75
C GLY A 235 8.63 28.32 13.05
N HIS A 236 7.68 27.40 13.23
CA HIS A 236 7.68 26.09 12.56
C HIS A 236 7.45 26.23 11.05
N ILE A 237 6.51 27.10 10.67
CA ILE A 237 6.14 27.36 9.27
C ILE A 237 7.34 27.95 8.53
N LYS A 238 7.92 29.02 9.07
CA LYS A 238 9.09 29.69 8.49
C LYS A 238 10.30 28.76 8.39
N LEU A 239 10.54 27.93 9.41
CA LEU A 239 11.63 26.96 9.39
C LEU A 239 11.48 25.96 8.22
N LEU A 240 10.28 25.44 8.00
CA LEU A 240 10.02 24.52 6.90
C LEU A 240 10.09 25.22 5.53
N GLU A 241 9.63 26.46 5.43
CA GLU A 241 9.72 27.27 4.19
C GLU A 241 11.16 27.59 3.81
N VAL A 242 12.00 27.98 4.77
CA VAL A 242 13.44 28.21 4.56
C VAL A 242 14.13 26.91 4.15
N ALA A 243 13.87 25.81 4.88
CA ALA A 243 14.43 24.51 4.54
C ALA A 243 14.04 24.06 3.13
N THR A 244 12.79 24.34 2.72
CA THR A 244 12.32 24.03 1.37
C THR A 244 13.03 24.84 0.31
N SER A 245 13.22 26.13 0.56
CA SER A 245 13.97 27.01 -0.35
C SER A 245 15.43 26.57 -0.52
N ILE A 246 16.05 26.02 0.54
CA ILE A 246 17.42 25.49 0.50
C ILE A 246 17.49 24.15 -0.23
N CYS A 247 16.55 23.24 0.04
CA CYS A 247 16.57 21.88 -0.50
C CYS A 247 16.17 21.80 -1.98
N GLY A 248 15.51 22.83 -2.51
CA GLY A 248 15.08 22.90 -3.90
C GLY A 248 13.93 21.93 -4.20
N ASN A 249 14.11 21.06 -5.20
CA ASN A 249 13.10 20.15 -5.77
C ASN A 249 12.56 19.09 -4.78
N GLY A 250 11.83 19.54 -3.77
CA GLY A 250 11.15 18.74 -2.77
C GLY A 250 9.87 19.45 -2.31
N TYR A 251 8.97 18.70 -1.69
CA TYR A 251 7.73 19.26 -1.17
C TYR A 251 7.73 19.28 0.38
N PRO A 252 7.24 20.37 1.00
CA PRO A 252 7.22 20.52 2.44
C PRO A 252 6.17 19.62 3.09
N CYS A 253 6.52 18.98 4.20
CA CYS A 253 5.63 18.22 5.06
C CYS A 253 5.99 18.40 6.52
N PHE A 254 4.96 18.52 7.36
CA PHE A 254 5.13 18.29 8.79
C PHE A 254 4.99 16.80 9.10
N GLU A 255 5.59 16.35 10.19
CA GLU A 255 5.41 14.99 10.69
C GLU A 255 5.22 14.97 12.20
N ILE A 256 4.20 14.24 12.65
CA ILE A 256 3.92 13.95 14.05
C ILE A 256 4.02 12.44 14.24
N SER A 257 4.83 12.01 15.21
CA SER A 257 4.81 10.61 15.64
C SER A 257 3.70 10.39 16.66
N SER A 258 2.82 9.43 16.40
CA SER A 258 1.79 8.97 17.34
C SER A 258 2.40 8.25 18.53
N VAL A 259 3.56 7.63 18.37
CA VAL A 259 4.33 6.97 19.44
C VAL A 259 5.53 7.84 19.81
N ASN A 260 5.74 8.05 21.10
CA ASN A 260 6.89 8.78 21.63
C ASN A 260 7.81 7.81 22.38
N ALA A 261 9.11 8.10 22.42
CA ALA A 261 10.07 7.24 23.14
C ALA A 261 9.83 7.27 24.67
N ASP A 262 9.51 8.45 25.21
CA ASP A 262 9.45 8.70 26.65
C ASP A 262 8.04 9.01 27.17
N LYS A 263 7.02 8.89 26.31
CA LYS A 263 5.61 9.24 26.62
C LYS A 263 4.67 8.17 26.06
N PRO A 264 3.48 7.99 26.66
CA PRO A 264 2.46 7.13 26.08
C PRO A 264 2.11 7.57 24.64
N PRO A 265 1.64 6.63 23.79
CA PRO A 265 1.11 6.98 22.48
C PRO A 265 0.00 8.03 22.58
N LEU A 266 -0.09 8.89 21.57
CA LEU A 266 -1.17 9.85 21.45
C LEU A 266 -2.51 9.12 21.28
N SER A 267 -3.56 9.62 21.92
CA SER A 267 -4.91 9.17 21.62
C SER A 267 -5.36 9.63 20.23
N VAL A 268 -6.36 8.95 19.68
CA VAL A 268 -7.02 9.35 18.43
C VAL A 268 -7.49 10.81 18.49
N SER A 269 -8.11 11.23 19.60
CA SER A 269 -8.57 12.60 19.79
C SER A 269 -7.42 13.62 19.75
N GLN A 270 -6.30 13.34 20.42
CA GLN A 270 -5.13 14.21 20.41
C GLN A 270 -4.52 14.34 19.01
N ILE A 271 -4.46 13.24 18.25
CA ILE A 271 -3.99 13.29 16.85
C ILE A 271 -4.90 14.20 16.03
N LYS A 272 -6.23 14.01 16.10
CA LYS A 272 -7.20 14.80 15.35
C LYS A 272 -7.13 16.29 15.72
N ASP A 273 -7.00 16.61 17.01
CA ASP A 273 -6.86 18.00 17.46
C ASP A 273 -5.57 18.65 16.94
N ARG A 274 -4.48 17.90 16.86
CA ARG A 274 -3.24 18.38 16.24
C ARG A 274 -3.35 18.54 14.73
N VAL A 275 -4.02 17.62 14.04
CA VAL A 275 -4.26 17.68 12.60
C VAL A 275 -5.06 18.92 12.19
N LYS A 276 -6.09 19.31 12.96
CA LYS A 276 -6.91 20.52 12.71
C LYS A 276 -6.09 21.81 12.58
N GLN A 277 -4.94 21.89 13.24
CA GLN A 277 -4.06 23.06 13.14
C GLN A 277 -3.46 23.20 11.74
N PHE A 278 -3.08 22.08 11.12
CA PHE A 278 -2.51 22.02 9.79
C PHE A 278 -3.57 22.24 8.72
N GLU A 279 -4.80 21.79 8.96
CA GLU A 279 -5.95 22.09 8.12
C GLU A 279 -6.18 23.60 8.04
N LYS A 280 -6.24 24.29 9.18
CA LYS A 280 -6.36 25.76 9.24
C LYS A 280 -5.20 26.48 8.54
N ALA A 281 -3.99 25.92 8.63
CA ALA A 281 -2.80 26.49 8.00
C ALA A 281 -2.64 26.10 6.51
N GLY A 282 -3.49 25.22 5.97
CA GLY A 282 -3.35 24.69 4.60
C GLY A 282 -2.07 23.89 4.37
N LYS A 283 -1.51 23.26 5.41
CA LYS A 283 -0.22 22.56 5.35
C LYS A 283 -0.41 21.04 5.40
N ARG A 284 0.47 20.29 4.73
CA ARG A 284 0.47 18.82 4.76
C ARG A 284 1.09 18.31 6.06
N VAL A 285 0.46 17.31 6.68
CA VAL A 285 1.00 16.63 7.87
C VAL A 285 0.94 15.12 7.71
N ILE A 286 2.02 14.45 8.09
CA ILE A 286 2.13 13.00 8.16
C ILE A 286 2.00 12.61 9.63
N ILE A 287 1.10 11.68 9.92
CA ILE A 287 1.07 10.99 11.21
C ILE A 287 1.84 9.69 11.01
N SER A 288 2.95 9.49 11.73
CA SER A 288 3.74 8.25 11.67
C SER A 288 3.70 7.53 13.02
N ASN A 289 4.18 6.30 13.08
CA ASN A 289 4.34 5.57 14.34
C ASN A 289 5.82 5.41 14.76
N GLN A 290 6.72 6.25 14.23
CA GLN A 290 8.17 6.10 14.43
C GLN A 290 8.74 7.20 15.35
N PRO A 291 9.17 6.88 16.59
CA PRO A 291 9.66 7.90 17.51
C PRO A 291 11.07 8.44 17.18
N TYR A 292 11.90 7.66 16.48
CA TYR A 292 13.31 7.98 16.25
C TYR A 292 13.60 8.41 14.80
N PHE A 293 14.47 9.41 14.61
CA PHE A 293 14.85 9.91 13.29
C PHE A 293 15.42 8.84 12.34
N TYR A 294 16.22 7.89 12.83
CA TYR A 294 16.76 6.82 11.97
C TYR A 294 15.64 5.91 11.43
N LYS A 295 14.63 5.58 12.24
CA LYS A 295 13.45 4.82 11.78
C LYS A 295 12.57 5.64 10.84
N LYS A 296 12.45 6.95 11.08
CA LYS A 296 11.76 7.86 10.15
C LYS A 296 12.49 7.91 8.80
N ALA A 297 13.83 7.89 8.78
CA ALA A 297 14.61 7.86 7.55
C ALA A 297 14.41 6.53 6.78
N GLU A 298 14.31 5.40 7.46
CA GLU A 298 13.92 4.11 6.85
C GLU A 298 12.48 4.15 6.31
N LEU A 299 11.58 4.82 7.01
CA LEU A 299 10.17 4.93 6.63
C LEU A 299 9.95 5.87 5.43
N PHE A 300 10.75 6.94 5.35
CA PHE A 300 10.65 7.98 4.33
C PHE A 300 11.97 8.05 3.53
N PRO A 301 12.31 7.02 2.74
CA PRO A 301 13.53 7.01 1.95
C PRO A 301 13.57 8.18 0.97
N GLY A 302 14.76 8.71 0.71
CA GLY A 302 14.97 9.85 -0.20
C GLY A 302 14.52 11.21 0.34
N SER A 303 14.10 11.28 1.61
CA SER A 303 13.61 12.51 2.26
C SER A 303 14.73 13.30 2.93
N THR A 304 14.52 14.60 3.12
CA THR A 304 15.37 15.47 3.94
C THR A 304 14.66 15.82 5.24
N PHE A 305 15.29 15.57 6.39
CA PHE A 305 14.73 15.94 7.69
C PHE A 305 15.26 17.30 8.14
N VAL A 306 14.33 18.19 8.47
CA VAL A 306 14.62 19.50 9.04
C VAL A 306 14.71 19.34 10.56
N ILE A 307 15.87 19.68 11.12
CA ILE A 307 16.15 19.55 12.54
C ILE A 307 16.52 20.93 13.09
N GLY A 308 15.76 21.42 14.07
CA GLY A 308 16.09 22.67 14.76
C GLY A 308 17.37 22.56 15.61
N ALA A 309 18.04 23.67 15.85
CA ALA A 309 19.34 23.73 16.55
C ALA A 309 19.32 23.02 17.92
N ASP A 310 18.27 23.19 18.72
CA ASP A 310 18.14 22.52 20.02
C ASP A 310 18.06 20.99 19.89
N THR A 311 17.43 20.50 18.82
CA THR A 311 17.35 19.06 18.55
C THR A 311 18.68 18.52 18.05
N VAL A 312 19.42 19.29 17.24
CA VAL A 312 20.80 18.95 16.86
C VAL A 312 21.70 18.85 18.10
N ALA A 313 21.62 19.82 19.02
CA ALA A 313 22.39 19.82 20.26
C ALA A 313 22.12 18.56 21.12
N ARG A 314 20.85 18.13 21.22
CA ARG A 314 20.48 16.87 21.90
C ARG A 314 21.02 15.63 21.19
N LEU A 315 20.92 15.59 19.87
CA LEU A 315 21.43 14.45 19.07
C LEU A 315 22.95 14.30 19.23
N ILE A 316 23.70 15.40 19.19
CA ILE A 316 25.17 15.37 19.29
C ILE A 316 25.63 15.08 20.73
N ASN A 317 24.97 15.64 21.76
CA ASN A 317 25.33 15.37 23.16
C ASN A 317 25.17 13.90 23.55
N VAL A 318 24.17 13.20 23.02
CA VAL A 318 23.98 11.76 23.29
C VAL A 318 25.06 10.90 22.62
N TRP A 319 25.68 11.36 21.52
CA TRP A 319 26.81 10.68 20.89
C TRP A 319 28.12 10.84 21.67
N ILE A 320 28.35 12.00 22.29
CA ILE A 320 29.55 12.24 23.12
C ILE A 320 29.53 11.41 24.41
N LEU A 321 28.35 11.12 24.97
CA LEU A 321 28.19 10.27 26.16
C LEU A 321 28.28 8.76 25.91
N LYS A 322 28.36 8.30 24.66
CA LYS A 322 28.59 6.88 24.30
C LYS A 322 30.02 6.59 23.85
N LEU A 323 30.89 7.60 23.82
CA LEU A 323 32.30 7.51 23.43
C LEU A 323 33.28 7.74 24.60
N LEU A 324 32.77 7.75 25.84
CA LEU A 324 33.51 7.66 27.09
C LEU A 324 32.95 6.49 27.91
#